data_AF-A0ABD0NSH0-F1
#
_entry.id   AF-A0ABD0NSH0-F1
#
_cell.length_a   1.000
_cell.length_b   1.000
_cell.length_c   1.000
_cell.angle_alpha   90.00
_cell.angle_beta   90.00
_cell.angle_gamma   90.00
#
_symmetry.space_group_name_H-M   'P 1'
#
loop_
_entity.id
_entity.type
_entity.pdbx_description
1 polymer ?
#
loop_
_entity_poly.entity_id
_entity_poly.type
_entity_poly.pdbx_seq_one_letter_code
_entity_poly.pdbx_strand_id
1 'polypeptide(L)'
;MNSLNVSSSEDIKPPPGLAPLSNMSSYQCSSPGSLSKHICAICGDRSSGKHYGVYSCEGCKGFFKRTIRKDLTYTCRDSKECLIDKRQRNRCQYCRYQKCLAMGMKRE
;
A
#
# COMPACT_ATOMS: atom_id res chain seq x y z
N MET A 1 -50.48 -30.63 -31.00
CA MET A 1 -50.36 -29.30 -30.37
C MET A 1 -49.96 -29.54 -28.94
N ASN A 2 -48.80 -29.03 -28.52
CA ASN A 2 -48.35 -28.87 -27.13
C ASN A 2 -48.07 -30.18 -26.36
N SER A 3 -47.07 -30.33 -25.49
CA SER A 3 -45.90 -29.56 -25.06
C SER A 3 -45.06 -30.57 -24.23
N LEU A 4 -43.78 -30.73 -24.51
CA LEU A 4 -42.62 -30.29 -23.69
C LEU A 4 -42.59 -30.87 -22.25
N ASN A 5 -41.62 -31.73 -21.93
CA ASN A 5 -40.21 -31.43 -21.56
C ASN A 5 -40.11 -31.21 -20.03
N VAL A 6 -39.63 -32.19 -19.27
CA VAL A 6 -38.22 -32.44 -18.84
C VAL A 6 -37.81 -31.68 -17.58
N SER A 7 -37.15 -32.50 -16.76
CA SER A 7 -36.46 -32.30 -15.50
C SER A 7 -35.28 -31.33 -15.57
N SER A 8 -35.23 -30.46 -14.56
CA SER A 8 -34.10 -30.11 -13.67
C SER A 8 -32.74 -29.59 -14.18
N SER A 9 -32.36 -28.54 -13.45
CA SER A 9 -31.02 -28.12 -13.00
C SER A 9 -30.20 -27.13 -13.84
N GLU A 10 -30.21 -25.90 -13.30
CA GLU A 10 -29.07 -25.03 -12.94
C GLU A 10 -27.97 -24.79 -13.97
N ASP A 11 -28.00 -23.62 -14.59
CA ASP A 11 -26.82 -22.86 -15.07
C ASP A 11 -27.22 -21.40 -15.41
N ILE A 12 -26.25 -20.48 -15.26
CA ILE A 12 -26.15 -19.11 -15.86
C ILE A 12 -26.49 -17.85 -14.98
N LYS A 13 -25.39 -17.29 -14.43
CA LYS A 13 -24.88 -15.89 -14.47
C LYS A 13 -25.75 -14.68 -14.02
N PRO A 14 -25.23 -13.76 -13.16
CA PRO A 14 -25.93 -12.55 -12.75
C PRO A 14 -25.78 -11.39 -13.76
N PRO A 15 -26.84 -10.59 -14.02
CA PRO A 15 -26.75 -9.25 -14.57
C PRO A 15 -26.75 -8.16 -13.46
N PRO A 16 -26.27 -6.95 -13.77
CA PRO A 16 -25.81 -5.99 -12.79
C PRO A 16 -26.91 -5.01 -12.35
N GLY A 17 -26.81 -4.58 -11.10
CA GLY A 17 -27.45 -3.36 -10.61
C GLY A 17 -28.61 -3.61 -9.66
N LEU A 18 -28.31 -3.40 -8.36
CA LEU A 18 -29.09 -2.72 -7.31
C LEU A 18 -28.78 -3.37 -5.96
N ALA A 19 -28.24 -2.56 -5.03
CA ALA A 19 -27.80 -2.98 -3.70
C ALA A 19 -28.99 -3.36 -2.78
N PRO A 20 -28.74 -4.01 -1.63
CA PRO A 20 -28.64 -3.20 -0.41
C PRO A 20 -27.54 -3.64 0.58
N LEU A 21 -27.32 -2.76 1.54
CA LEU A 21 -26.21 -2.68 2.48
C LEU A 21 -26.08 -3.88 3.43
N SER A 22 -24.83 -4.32 3.68
CA SER A 22 -24.34 -4.55 5.05
C SER A 22 -22.83 -4.84 5.09
N ASN A 23 -22.14 -4.12 5.98
CA ASN A 23 -20.84 -4.41 6.57
C ASN A 23 -19.58 -4.46 5.70
N MET A 24 -19.06 -3.27 5.35
CA MET A 24 -17.62 -3.07 5.26
C MET A 24 -17.22 -1.90 6.17
N SER A 25 -17.00 -2.21 7.45
CA SER A 25 -16.46 -1.27 8.41
C SER A 25 -15.04 -0.86 8.04
N SER A 26 -14.79 0.45 8.11
CA SER A 26 -13.50 1.13 8.37
C SER A 26 -12.65 1.71 7.22
N TYR A 27 -13.23 2.42 6.25
CA TYR A 27 -12.41 3.32 5.39
C TYR A 27 -13.01 4.69 5.07
N GLN A 28 -13.70 5.37 6.00
CA GLN A 28 -13.99 6.80 5.79
C GLN A 28 -13.92 7.59 7.10
N CYS A 29 -12.88 8.41 7.22
CA CYS A 29 -12.86 9.55 8.14
C CYS A 29 -12.64 10.80 7.26
N SER A 30 -13.75 11.42 6.88
CA SER A 30 -13.80 12.66 6.11
C SER A 30 -13.50 13.83 7.05
N SER A 31 -12.24 13.96 7.45
CA SER A 31 -11.72 15.17 8.08
C SER A 31 -10.65 15.76 7.16
N PRO A 32 -10.76 17.05 6.75
CA PRO A 32 -9.81 17.70 5.84
C PRO A 32 -8.33 17.67 6.29
N GLY A 33 -8.04 17.29 7.54
CA GLY A 33 -6.69 17.10 8.08
C GLY A 33 -6.20 15.65 8.19
N SER A 34 -6.98 14.64 7.77
CA SER A 34 -6.68 13.21 8.04
C SER A 34 -6.08 12.42 6.87
N LEU A 35 -5.98 12.99 5.66
CA LEU A 35 -5.47 12.25 4.50
C LEU A 35 -4.00 11.83 4.63
N SER A 36 -3.15 12.63 5.27
CA SER A 36 -1.71 12.36 5.38
C SER A 36 -1.40 11.12 6.23
N LYS A 37 -2.26 10.77 7.18
CA LYS A 37 -2.11 9.57 8.03
C LYS A 37 -2.22 8.26 7.23
N HIS A 38 -2.86 8.31 6.06
CA HIS A 38 -3.07 7.13 5.20
C HIS A 38 -2.07 7.03 4.05
N ILE A 39 -1.10 7.94 3.94
CA ILE A 39 -0.10 7.95 2.87
C ILE A 39 1.29 7.70 3.44
N CYS A 40 2.07 6.86 2.77
CA CYS A 40 3.44 6.57 3.12
C CYS A 40 4.31 7.79 2.85
N ALA A 41 4.88 8.36 3.91
CA ALA A 41 5.73 9.55 3.82
C ALA A 41 7.00 9.36 2.96
N ILE A 42 7.37 8.11 2.66
CA ILE A 42 8.61 7.78 1.94
C ILE A 42 8.37 7.71 0.44
N CYS A 43 7.31 7.02 0.00
CA CYS A 43 7.08 6.73 -1.43
C CYS A 43 5.70 7.12 -1.95
N GLY A 44 4.83 7.70 -1.12
CA GLY A 44 3.48 8.11 -1.50
C GLY A 44 2.47 6.97 -1.68
N ASP A 45 2.87 5.71 -1.48
CA ASP A 45 1.95 4.56 -1.52
C ASP A 45 1.01 4.55 -0.31
N ARG A 46 -0.02 3.70 -0.32
CA ARG A 46 -0.95 3.57 0.82
C ARG A 46 -0.20 3.13 2.08
N SER A 47 -0.32 3.90 3.14
CA SER A 47 0.23 3.58 4.46
C SER A 47 -0.60 2.49 5.12
N SER A 48 0.07 1.55 5.79
CA SER A 48 -0.57 0.57 6.69
C SER A 48 -0.59 1.03 8.14
N GLY A 49 -0.04 2.21 8.44
CA GLY A 49 0.05 2.77 9.79
C GLY A 49 1.44 3.31 10.08
N LYS A 50 1.72 3.56 11.37
CA LYS A 50 3.01 4.05 11.86
C LYS A 50 3.96 2.88 12.06
N HIS A 51 5.12 2.94 11.40
CA HIS A 51 6.21 1.98 11.57
C HIS A 51 7.51 2.75 11.78
N TYR A 52 8.30 2.36 12.78
CA TYR A 52 9.58 3.02 13.08
C TYR A 52 9.45 4.54 13.30
N GLY A 53 8.35 5.00 13.90
CA GLY A 53 8.11 6.43 14.13
C GLY A 53 7.38 7.18 13.02
N VAL A 54 7.17 6.59 11.83
CA VAL A 54 6.64 7.31 10.66
C VAL A 54 5.52 6.54 9.95
N TYR A 55 4.51 7.23 9.42
CA TYR A 55 3.49 6.60 8.56
C TYR A 55 4.11 6.05 7.28
N SER A 56 4.03 4.74 7.09
CA SER A 56 4.68 4.08 5.95
C SER A 56 3.92 2.84 5.46
N CYS A 57 4.18 2.47 4.20
CA CYS A 57 3.66 1.24 3.62
C CYS A 57 4.51 0.03 4.05
N GLU A 58 3.95 -1.18 3.89
CA GLU A 58 4.66 -2.43 4.20
C GLU A 58 5.99 -2.58 3.44
N GLY A 59 6.08 -2.05 2.22
CA GLY A 59 7.31 -2.08 1.43
C GLY A 59 8.45 -1.27 2.06
N CYS A 60 8.16 -0.07 2.56
CA CYS A 60 9.18 0.79 3.19
C CYS A 60 9.51 0.33 4.62
N LYS A 61 8.50 -0.13 5.37
CA LYS A 61 8.69 -0.82 6.66
C LYS A 61 9.63 -2.02 6.51
N GLY A 62 9.35 -2.94 5.59
CA GLY A 62 10.15 -4.14 5.38
C GLY A 62 11.57 -3.82 4.86
N PHE A 63 11.70 -2.82 4.00
CA PHE A 63 12.99 -2.32 3.55
C PHE A 63 13.84 -1.82 4.73
N PHE A 64 13.33 -0.85 5.51
CA PHE A 64 14.03 -0.28 6.66
C PHE A 64 14.42 -1.36 7.68
N LYS A 65 13.48 -2.27 8.00
CA LYS A 65 13.71 -3.42 8.89
C LYS A 65 14.91 -4.26 8.46
N ARG A 66 15.02 -4.58 7.17
CA ARG A 66 16.13 -5.39 6.64
C ARG A 66 17.45 -4.63 6.66
N THR A 67 17.42 -3.35 6.29
CA THR A 67 18.60 -2.48 6.30
C THR A 67 19.22 -2.42 7.69
N ILE A 68 18.42 -2.12 8.72
CA ILE A 68 18.95 -1.99 10.08
C ILE A 68 19.32 -3.33 10.73
N ARG A 69 18.60 -4.42 10.43
CA ARG A 69 18.90 -5.75 11.03
C ARG A 69 20.20 -6.34 10.50
N LYS A 70 20.50 -6.11 9.23
CA LYS A 70 21.69 -6.64 8.57
C LYS A 70 22.80 -5.60 8.44
N ASP A 71 22.61 -4.43 9.06
CA ASP A 71 23.51 -3.27 8.97
C ASP A 71 23.96 -2.96 7.53
N LEU A 72 22.99 -2.95 6.60
CA LEU A 72 23.30 -2.81 5.18
C LEU A 72 23.65 -1.36 4.86
N THR A 73 24.82 -1.18 4.25
CA THR A 73 25.22 0.08 3.64
C THR A 73 24.95 0.02 2.14
N TYR A 74 24.35 1.08 1.60
CA TYR A 74 24.05 1.22 0.18
C TYR A 74 24.85 2.36 -0.44
N THR A 75 25.09 2.27 -1.75
CA THR A 75 25.73 3.33 -2.53
C THR A 75 24.78 3.78 -3.63
N CYS A 76 24.62 5.09 -3.81
CA CYS A 76 23.88 5.64 -4.94
C CYS A 76 24.75 5.54 -6.20
N ARG A 77 24.12 5.22 -7.34
CA ARG A 77 24.79 5.19 -8.66
C ARG A 77 24.65 6.51 -9.42
N ASP A 78 23.76 7.39 -8.95
CA ASP A 78 23.46 8.69 -9.54
C ASP A 78 23.91 9.83 -8.57
N SER A 79 23.26 11.00 -8.63
CA SER A 79 23.58 12.21 -7.84
C SER A 79 23.09 12.19 -6.38
N LYS A 80 22.72 11.03 -5.81
CA LYS A 80 22.09 10.93 -4.47
C LYS A 80 20.73 11.64 -4.33
N GLU A 81 20.10 12.04 -5.43
CA GLU A 81 18.80 12.72 -5.47
C GLU A 81 17.70 11.90 -6.19
N CYS A 82 17.86 10.58 -6.27
CA CYS A 82 16.89 9.71 -6.94
C CYS A 82 15.47 9.87 -6.35
N LEU A 83 14.48 10.08 -7.22
CA LEU A 83 13.09 10.21 -6.83
C LEU A 83 12.54 8.89 -6.25
N ILE A 84 11.91 8.98 -5.08
CA ILE A 84 11.32 7.84 -4.38
C ILE A 84 9.79 7.95 -4.43
N ASP A 85 9.18 7.25 -5.38
CA ASP A 85 7.73 7.08 -5.52
C ASP A 85 7.32 5.60 -5.48
N LYS A 86 6.02 5.31 -5.56
CA LYS A 86 5.49 3.94 -5.55
C LYS A 86 6.08 3.03 -6.63
N ARG A 87 6.32 3.55 -7.84
CA ARG A 87 6.74 2.78 -9.02
C ARG A 87 8.25 2.51 -9.00
N GLN A 88 9.06 3.50 -8.61
CA GLN A 88 10.52 3.44 -8.74
C GLN A 88 11.29 3.45 -7.41
N ARG A 89 10.63 3.34 -6.24
CA ARG A 89 11.31 3.21 -4.92
C ARG A 89 12.35 2.09 -4.83
N ASN A 90 12.35 1.10 -5.73
CA ASN A 90 13.34 0.03 -5.73
C ASN A 90 14.58 0.35 -6.60
N ARG A 91 14.58 1.43 -7.38
CA ARG A 91 15.67 1.82 -8.28
C ARG A 91 16.95 2.16 -7.52
N CYS A 92 16.84 2.88 -6.41
CA CYS A 92 17.98 3.28 -5.60
C CYS A 92 17.73 3.03 -4.11
N GLN A 93 18.43 2.03 -3.56
CA GLN A 93 18.33 1.67 -2.14
C GLN A 93 18.93 2.75 -1.23
N TYR A 94 20.02 3.40 -1.66
CA TYR A 94 20.64 4.49 -0.92
C TYR A 94 19.65 5.64 -0.70
N CYS A 95 19.12 6.23 -1.78
CA CYS A 95 18.21 7.37 -1.68
C CYS A 95 16.92 7.00 -0.94
N ARG A 96 16.43 5.77 -1.10
CA ARG A 96 15.29 5.28 -0.33
C ARG A 96 15.59 5.25 1.17
N TYR A 97 16.74 4.71 1.57
CA TYR A 97 17.13 4.64 2.97
C TYR A 97 17.40 6.01 3.57
N GLN A 98 18.09 6.89 2.84
CA GLN A 98 18.29 8.28 3.24
C GLN A 98 16.96 9.01 3.42
N LYS A 99 15.99 8.81 2.52
CA LYS A 99 14.64 9.37 2.69
C LYS A 99 13.91 8.79 3.91
N CYS A 100 14.07 7.50 4.21
CA CYS A 100 13.53 6.93 5.45
C CYS A 100 14.07 7.68 6.69
N LEU A 101 15.39 7.87 6.76
CA LEU A 101 16.04 8.59 7.86
C LEU A 101 15.60 10.06 7.92
N ALA A 102 15.57 10.75 6.78
CA ALA A 102 15.14 12.15 6.68
C ALA A 102 13.69 12.36 7.13
N MET A 103 12.80 11.40 6.87
CA MET A 103 11.41 11.44 7.36
C MET A 103 11.28 11.03 8.83
N GLY A 104 12.38 10.66 9.50
CA GLY A 104 12.42 10.35 10.93
C GLY A 104 12.21 8.88 11.28
N MET A 105 12.48 7.94 10.37
CA MET A 105 12.46 6.51 10.74
C MET A 105 13.61 6.17 11.68
N LYS A 106 13.31 5.54 12.81
CA LYS A 106 14.30 5.18 13.86
C LYS A 106 14.29 3.68 14.19
N ARG A 107 15.39 3.18 14.77
CA ARG A 107 15.52 1.79 15.23
C ARG A 107 14.75 1.51 16.53
N GLU A 108 14.44 2.56 17.29
CA GLU A 108 13.74 2.56 18.59
C GLU A 108 12.35 1.92 18.51
#